data_AF-A0A7V4UCY9-F1
#
_entry.id   AF-A0A7V4UCY9-F1
#
_cell.length_a   1.000
_cell.length_b   1.000
_cell.length_c   1.000
_cell.angle_alpha   90.00
_cell.angle_beta   90.00
_cell.angle_gamma   90.00
#
_symmetry.space_group_name_H-M   'P 1'
#
loop_
_entity.id
_entity.type
_entity.pdbx_description
1 polymer ?
#
loop_
_entity_poly.entity_id
_entity_poly.type
_entity_poly.pdbx_seq_one_letter_code
_entity_poly.pdbx_strand_id
1 'polypeptide(L)'
;MHCSWLRGGRTTVRVAPTCAGTVALRNDPEGNALRRRPMAVGDAGPRSGQGAEETMNATSTRIKPWVALAGSLLMLAAAPASAADPWADAVISYTPGSNPAPGYTDPSSALGEPARFTGVGVFPSVVSVFNPPYLSTEVVSIGEGGSLVVRFDEPIVDDPTHRFGIDLLIFSNFFFVDADYPNGAVGDPPFLFGSNFGNATVEVSANGIDYFPVYARDDRLFPTQGYLDSGPFDLVPGLMPSNFLRAMNPALSVADFAGLTYAQVLALYDGSGGGVPIDISTSGLPFAHFVRVSVPDDKNTATNLRVEIDAMAAVPEPATLLSVLVSLGAISRRTRRMGRG
;
A
#
# COMPACT_ATOMS: atom_id res chain seq x y z
N MET A 1 52.10 -2.65 0.65
CA MET A 1 53.03 -3.68 1.13
C MET A 1 52.49 -5.04 0.71
N HIS A 2 53.34 -5.83 0.03
CA HIS A 2 53.18 -7.20 -0.48
C HIS A 2 51.92 -7.60 -1.28
N CYS A 3 52.08 -7.61 -2.61
CA CYS A 3 51.36 -8.48 -3.55
C CYS A 3 51.94 -9.90 -3.56
N SER A 4 51.09 -10.90 -3.72
CA SER A 4 51.44 -12.19 -4.32
C SER A 4 50.38 -12.55 -5.36
N TRP A 5 50.85 -12.97 -6.54
CA TRP A 5 50.05 -13.36 -7.71
C TRP A 5 50.06 -14.87 -7.86
N LEU A 6 48.89 -15.47 -8.15
CA LEU A 6 48.79 -16.76 -8.84
C LEU A 6 47.91 -16.57 -10.09
N ARG A 7 48.47 -16.92 -11.25
CA ARG A 7 47.81 -16.89 -12.56
C ARG A 7 47.02 -18.18 -12.79
N GLY A 8 45.84 -18.06 -13.39
CA GLY A 8 45.21 -19.13 -14.15
C GLY A 8 43.78 -18.80 -14.59
N GLY A 9 43.55 -18.70 -15.91
CA GLY A 9 42.22 -18.80 -16.51
C GLY A 9 41.55 -17.49 -16.94
N ARG A 10 41.32 -17.35 -18.25
CA ARG A 10 40.62 -16.27 -18.96
C ARG A 10 39.19 -16.11 -18.38
N THR A 11 38.74 -14.93 -17.95
CA THR A 11 38.12 -13.89 -18.79
C THR A 11 38.07 -12.60 -17.98
N THR A 12 38.81 -11.57 -18.40
CA THR A 12 38.84 -10.25 -17.72
C THR A 12 37.68 -9.39 -18.20
N VAL A 13 36.63 -9.27 -17.39
CA VAL A 13 35.71 -8.12 -17.47
C VAL A 13 36.41 -6.95 -16.77
N ARG A 14 36.78 -5.93 -17.56
CA ARG A 14 37.31 -4.67 -17.03
C ARG A 14 36.17 -3.88 -16.41
N VAL A 15 36.16 -3.75 -15.08
CA VAL A 15 35.41 -2.68 -14.40
C VAL A 15 36.34 -1.48 -14.33
N ALA A 16 36.00 -0.40 -15.04
CA ALA A 16 36.68 0.88 -14.93
C ALA A 16 36.08 1.69 -13.76
N PRO A 17 36.89 2.37 -12.93
CA PRO A 17 36.39 3.20 -11.85
C PRO A 17 36.13 4.64 -12.30
N THR A 18 35.08 5.24 -11.72
CA THR A 18 34.86 6.68 -11.46
C THR A 18 35.08 7.71 -12.57
N CYS A 19 34.03 8.49 -12.86
CA CYS A 19 34.15 9.94 -13.09
C CYS A 19 32.85 10.65 -12.68
N ALA A 20 32.90 11.34 -11.55
CA ALA A 20 31.93 12.35 -11.15
C ALA A 20 32.09 13.56 -12.09
N GLY A 21 31.01 13.92 -12.79
CA GLY A 21 30.95 15.09 -13.65
C GLY A 21 30.12 16.19 -13.01
N THR A 22 30.79 17.14 -12.36
CA THR A 22 30.23 18.42 -11.95
C THR A 22 29.82 19.21 -13.19
N VAL A 23 28.54 19.54 -13.34
CA VAL A 23 28.09 20.54 -14.34
C VAL A 23 27.52 21.74 -13.61
N ALA A 24 28.16 22.88 -13.89
CA ALA A 24 27.91 24.18 -13.32
C ALA A 24 26.54 24.74 -13.72
N LEU A 25 25.83 25.27 -12.72
CA LEU A 25 24.67 26.14 -12.92
C LEU A 25 25.14 27.48 -13.50
N ARG A 26 24.67 27.82 -14.70
CA ARG A 26 24.71 29.19 -15.22
C ARG A 26 23.49 29.94 -14.67
N ASN A 27 23.78 30.97 -13.87
CA ASN A 27 22.88 32.09 -13.67
C ASN A 27 22.87 32.95 -14.93
N ASP A 28 21.71 33.50 -15.30
CA ASP A 28 21.62 34.93 -15.58
C ASP A 28 20.20 35.47 -15.28
N PRO A 29 20.06 36.75 -14.90
CA PRO A 29 18.85 37.34 -14.35
C PRO A 29 18.25 38.43 -15.28
N GLU A 30 17.35 39.25 -14.71
CA GLU A 30 16.69 40.44 -15.29
C GLU A 30 15.44 40.12 -16.13
N GLY A 31 14.32 40.84 -16.08
CA GLY A 31 13.85 42.11 -15.51
C GLY A 31 12.40 42.21 -16.03
N ASN A 32 11.46 43.05 -15.60
CA ASN A 32 11.55 44.41 -15.14
C ASN A 32 10.12 44.75 -14.63
N ALA A 33 10.09 45.63 -13.63
CA ALA A 33 8.89 46.20 -13.03
C ALA A 33 8.24 47.26 -13.96
N LEU A 34 7.35 48.05 -13.33
CA LEU A 34 6.71 49.30 -13.76
C LEU A 34 5.23 49.10 -14.17
N ARG A 35 4.23 49.87 -13.70
CA ARG A 35 4.18 51.10 -12.89
C ARG A 35 2.71 51.42 -12.52
N ARG A 36 2.56 52.07 -11.35
CA ARG A 36 1.66 53.21 -11.03
C ARG A 36 0.14 52.99 -10.73
N ARG A 37 -0.14 53.17 -9.44
CA ARG A 37 -1.32 53.70 -8.69
C ARG A 37 -1.95 54.99 -9.29
N PRO A 38 -2.92 55.67 -8.61
CA PRO A 38 -4.18 55.29 -7.93
C PRO A 38 -5.36 56.25 -8.29
N MET A 39 -6.58 56.04 -7.76
CA MET A 39 -7.42 57.12 -7.18
C MET A 39 -8.71 56.56 -6.55
N ALA A 40 -9.32 57.36 -5.69
CA ALA A 40 -10.23 56.96 -4.63
C ALA A 40 -11.56 57.78 -4.61
N VAL A 41 -12.49 57.32 -3.76
CA VAL A 41 -13.54 58.04 -3.02
C VAL A 41 -14.85 58.47 -3.71
N GLY A 42 -15.95 58.11 -3.02
CA GLY A 42 -17.16 58.93 -2.80
C GLY A 42 -18.47 58.19 -3.09
N ASP A 43 -19.59 58.33 -2.38
CA ASP A 43 -19.94 58.76 -1.01
C ASP A 43 -21.46 58.45 -0.84
N ALA A 44 -21.92 58.30 0.41
CA ALA A 44 -23.26 58.54 0.98
C ALA A 44 -24.60 57.96 0.39
N GLY A 45 -25.42 57.37 1.29
CA GLY A 45 -26.82 56.88 1.09
C GLY A 45 -27.90 57.99 1.09
N PRO A 46 -29.08 57.89 1.78
CA PRO A 46 -29.72 56.77 2.52
C PRO A 46 -31.28 56.72 2.37
N ARG A 47 -31.96 56.04 3.33
CA ARG A 47 -33.38 56.11 3.79
C ARG A 47 -34.33 55.03 3.25
N SER A 48 -35.36 54.55 3.97
CA SER A 48 -35.76 54.42 5.40
C SER A 48 -37.26 54.08 5.34
N GLY A 49 -37.76 53.17 6.17
CA GLY A 49 -39.21 52.93 6.26
C GLY A 49 -39.57 51.88 7.30
N GLN A 50 -39.59 52.30 8.56
CA GLN A 50 -40.23 51.62 9.70
C GLN A 50 -41.69 52.07 9.85
N GLY A 51 -42.50 51.24 10.51
CA GLY A 51 -43.78 51.56 11.16
C GLY A 51 -44.42 50.26 11.66
N ALA A 52 -44.25 49.87 12.93
CA ALA A 52 -45.01 50.28 14.13
C ALA A 52 -46.38 49.55 14.22
N GLU A 53 -46.53 48.59 15.15
CA GLU A 53 -47.22 48.70 16.47
C GLU A 53 -48.75 48.65 16.29
N GLU A 54 -49.59 47.88 17.00
CA GLU A 54 -49.81 47.67 18.44
C GLU A 54 -51.04 46.70 18.53
N THR A 55 -51.19 45.73 19.44
CA THR A 55 -52.00 45.85 20.68
C THR A 55 -52.24 44.46 21.29
N MET A 56 -52.33 44.41 22.61
CA MET A 56 -52.69 43.26 23.46
C MET A 56 -54.22 43.12 23.58
N ASN A 57 -54.76 41.89 23.63
CA ASN A 57 -55.65 41.46 24.72
C ASN A 57 -56.07 39.98 24.66
N ALA A 58 -56.32 39.46 25.85
CA ALA A 58 -56.52 38.06 26.20
C ALA A 58 -57.90 37.49 25.84
N THR A 59 -57.93 36.21 25.47
CA THR A 59 -59.07 35.32 25.81
C THR A 59 -58.55 33.90 26.04
N SER A 60 -58.88 33.36 27.21
CA SER A 60 -58.55 32.00 27.63
C SER A 60 -59.45 30.97 26.93
N THR A 61 -58.87 29.90 26.41
CA THR A 61 -59.57 28.61 26.27
C THR A 61 -58.58 27.48 26.53
N ARG A 62 -58.80 26.78 27.64
CA ARG A 62 -58.10 25.56 28.03
C ARG A 62 -58.50 24.43 27.09
N ILE A 63 -57.54 23.82 26.41
CA ILE A 63 -57.69 22.50 25.78
C ILE A 63 -56.54 21.63 26.28
N LYS A 64 -56.87 20.51 26.93
CA LYS A 64 -55.94 19.57 27.57
C LYS A 64 -55.24 18.66 26.54
N PRO A 65 -54.10 18.03 26.91
CA PRO A 65 -52.96 17.82 26.03
C PRO A 65 -52.76 16.34 25.66
N TRP A 66 -52.57 15.99 24.38
CA TRP A 66 -51.99 14.69 24.00
C TRP A 66 -51.21 14.79 22.67
N VAL A 67 -50.04 14.15 22.67
CA VAL A 67 -49.20 13.72 21.52
C VAL A 67 -48.13 14.68 20.99
N ALA A 68 -46.95 14.55 21.60
CA ALA A 68 -45.62 14.38 21.00
C ALA A 68 -45.28 15.03 19.65
N LEU A 69 -44.20 15.82 19.63
CA LEU A 69 -42.99 15.41 18.90
C LEU A 69 -41.76 16.13 19.48
N ALA A 70 -40.83 15.33 19.99
CA ALA A 70 -39.49 15.75 20.37
C ALA A 70 -38.73 16.18 19.11
N GLY A 71 -38.49 17.49 18.98
CA GLY A 71 -37.56 18.06 18.02
C GLY A 71 -36.23 18.38 18.69
N SER A 72 -35.57 17.38 19.28
CA SER A 72 -34.19 17.56 19.77
C SER A 72 -33.24 17.12 18.66
N LEU A 73 -32.53 18.13 18.16
CA LEU A 73 -31.47 18.10 17.16
C LEU A 73 -30.41 17.05 17.51
N LEU A 74 -30.40 15.91 16.81
CA LEU A 74 -29.29 14.98 16.83
C LEU A 74 -28.21 15.55 15.89
N MET A 75 -27.34 16.42 16.41
CA MET A 75 -26.06 16.73 15.76
C MET A 75 -25.18 15.48 15.89
N LEU A 76 -25.37 14.54 14.96
CA LEU A 76 -24.43 13.44 14.77
C LEU A 76 -23.15 14.09 14.21
N ALA A 77 -22.12 14.19 15.04
CA ALA A 77 -20.79 14.51 14.59
C ALA A 77 -20.40 13.44 13.56
N ALA A 78 -20.44 13.80 12.28
CA ALA A 78 -19.79 13.02 11.24
C ALA A 78 -18.29 13.11 11.53
N ALA A 79 -17.76 12.10 12.21
CA ALA A 79 -16.32 11.85 12.14
C ALA A 79 -15.98 11.76 10.63
N PRO A 80 -14.89 12.38 10.17
CA PRO A 80 -14.42 12.10 8.82
C PRO A 80 -14.25 10.58 8.75
N ALA A 81 -15.00 9.93 7.86
CA ALA A 81 -14.64 8.59 7.46
C ALA A 81 -13.22 8.72 6.90
N SER A 82 -12.23 8.15 7.60
CA SER A 82 -10.94 7.90 6.96
C SER A 82 -11.28 7.20 5.64
N ALA A 83 -10.68 7.65 4.54
CA ALA A 83 -10.91 6.97 3.28
C ALA A 83 -10.34 5.57 3.48
N ALA A 84 -11.21 4.58 3.67
CA ALA A 84 -10.79 3.22 3.93
C ALA A 84 -9.85 2.80 2.81
N ASP A 85 -8.62 2.48 3.16
CA ASP A 85 -7.63 1.93 2.26
C ASP A 85 -7.17 0.57 2.78
N PRO A 86 -6.73 -0.32 1.91
CA PRO A 86 -6.40 -1.69 2.30
C PRO A 86 -4.98 -1.80 2.85
N TRP A 87 -4.26 -0.70 3.09
CA TRP A 87 -2.82 -0.74 3.38
C TRP A 87 -2.54 -0.62 4.87
N ALA A 88 -1.30 -0.91 5.26
CA ALA A 88 -0.85 -0.63 6.61
C ALA A 88 -0.73 0.89 6.85
N ASP A 89 -1.30 1.37 7.95
CA ASP A 89 -1.41 2.80 8.28
C ASP A 89 -0.33 3.32 9.22
N ALA A 90 0.19 2.45 10.10
CA ALA A 90 1.11 2.88 11.15
C ALA A 90 2.16 1.83 11.49
N VAL A 91 3.39 2.30 11.72
CA VAL A 91 4.43 1.51 12.39
C VAL A 91 4.21 1.58 13.90
N ILE A 92 4.04 0.42 14.53
CA ILE A 92 3.90 0.30 15.99
C ILE A 92 5.24 0.10 16.65
N SER A 93 6.07 -0.76 16.06
CA SER A 93 7.45 -0.96 16.49
C SER A 93 8.30 -1.46 15.34
N TYR A 94 9.58 -1.14 15.40
CA TYR A 94 10.59 -1.65 14.49
C TYR A 94 11.86 -1.92 15.28
N THR A 95 12.33 -3.15 15.21
CA THR A 95 13.63 -3.58 15.70
C THR A 95 14.44 -4.00 14.49
N PRO A 96 15.48 -3.26 14.09
CA PRO A 96 16.23 -3.56 12.87
C PRO A 96 16.91 -4.94 12.88
N GLY A 97 17.21 -5.50 14.05
CA GLY A 97 17.99 -6.72 14.17
C GLY A 97 19.47 -6.52 13.84
N SER A 98 20.18 -7.62 13.64
CA SER A 98 21.56 -7.65 13.19
C SER A 98 21.61 -7.62 11.67
N ASN A 99 22.50 -6.80 11.11
CA ASN A 99 22.70 -6.71 9.66
C ASN A 99 21.44 -6.35 8.84
N PRO A 100 20.61 -5.35 9.18
CA PRO A 100 19.67 -4.79 8.19
C PRO A 100 20.45 -4.18 7.01
N ALA A 101 19.82 -3.98 5.85
CA ALA A 101 20.46 -3.34 4.71
C ALA A 101 20.83 -1.88 5.07
N PRO A 102 22.11 -1.47 4.94
CA PRO A 102 22.51 -0.12 5.33
C PRO A 102 21.74 0.95 4.56
N GLY A 103 21.08 1.86 5.28
CA GLY A 103 20.24 2.91 4.70
C GLY A 103 18.77 2.54 4.50
N TYR A 104 18.38 1.28 4.74
CA TYR A 104 17.02 0.77 4.55
C TYR A 104 16.33 0.50 5.90
N THR A 105 16.54 1.38 6.89
CA THR A 105 16.01 1.19 8.26
C THR A 105 14.93 2.20 8.61
N ASP A 106 14.30 2.82 7.62
CA ASP A 106 13.12 3.65 7.80
C ASP A 106 11.87 2.76 7.71
N PRO A 107 11.22 2.41 8.83
CA PRO A 107 10.06 1.52 8.79
C PRO A 107 8.82 2.17 8.18
N SER A 108 8.79 3.49 7.99
CA SER A 108 7.66 4.15 7.34
C SER A 108 7.56 3.84 5.85
N SER A 109 8.61 3.31 5.23
CA SER A 109 8.58 2.87 3.83
C SER A 109 7.66 1.66 3.61
N ALA A 110 7.28 0.93 4.67
CA ALA A 110 6.38 -0.22 4.60
C ALA A 110 4.88 0.14 4.63
N LEU A 111 4.56 1.43 4.70
CA LEU A 111 3.18 1.93 4.83
C LEU A 111 2.63 2.36 3.46
N GLY A 112 1.31 2.25 3.30
CA GLY A 112 0.63 2.61 2.06
C GLY A 112 0.73 1.55 0.95
N GLU A 113 0.38 1.98 -0.27
CA GLU A 113 0.32 1.10 -1.44
C GLU A 113 1.71 0.56 -1.83
N PRO A 114 1.83 -0.73 -2.23
CA PRO A 114 3.07 -1.27 -2.79
C PRO A 114 3.58 -0.45 -3.97
N ALA A 115 4.90 -0.37 -4.11
CA ALA A 115 5.50 0.40 -5.18
C ALA A 115 5.14 -0.16 -6.57
N ARG A 116 4.69 0.72 -7.46
CA ARG A 116 4.46 0.39 -8.89
C ARG A 116 5.57 0.86 -9.81
N PHE A 117 6.34 1.83 -9.36
CA PHE A 117 7.44 2.43 -10.09
C PHE A 117 8.54 2.75 -9.09
N THR A 118 9.78 2.48 -9.46
CA THR A 118 10.93 2.55 -8.57
C THR A 118 12.05 3.38 -9.19
N GLY A 119 13.02 3.78 -8.38
CA GLY A 119 14.27 4.34 -8.88
C GLY A 119 14.17 5.78 -9.36
N VAL A 120 13.10 6.50 -9.02
CA VAL A 120 12.89 7.89 -9.41
C VAL A 120 14.07 8.75 -8.93
N GLY A 121 14.73 9.43 -9.88
CA GLY A 121 15.92 10.25 -9.61
C GLY A 121 17.25 9.49 -9.63
N VAL A 122 17.24 8.16 -9.81
CA VAL A 122 18.45 7.31 -9.93
C VAL A 122 18.41 6.51 -11.24
N PHE A 123 17.62 5.44 -11.29
CA PHE A 123 17.33 4.64 -12.49
C PHE A 123 15.82 4.33 -12.53
N PRO A 124 14.99 5.26 -13.03
CA PRO A 124 13.53 5.13 -12.99
C PRO A 124 13.06 3.96 -13.87
N SER A 125 12.23 3.08 -13.32
CA SER A 125 11.65 1.95 -14.05
C SER A 125 10.38 1.46 -13.35
N VAL A 126 9.49 0.81 -14.10
CA VAL A 126 8.34 0.08 -13.53
C VAL A 126 8.79 -0.98 -12.55
N VAL A 127 8.02 -1.17 -11.47
CA VAL A 127 8.13 -2.37 -10.64
C VAL A 127 7.47 -3.52 -11.40
N SER A 128 8.23 -4.58 -11.62
CA SER A 128 7.79 -5.78 -12.32
C SER A 128 8.33 -7.02 -11.61
N VAL A 129 7.84 -8.19 -12.02
CA VAL A 129 8.34 -9.47 -11.48
C VAL A 129 9.85 -9.68 -11.66
N PHE A 130 10.51 -8.89 -12.53
CA PHE A 130 11.96 -8.90 -12.79
C PHE A 130 12.68 -7.64 -12.29
N ASN A 131 11.95 -6.63 -11.81
CA ASN A 131 12.50 -5.36 -11.33
C ASN A 131 11.77 -4.93 -10.04
N PRO A 132 12.30 -5.25 -8.85
CA PRO A 132 11.63 -4.98 -7.58
C PRO A 132 11.70 -3.49 -7.21
N PRO A 133 10.91 -3.02 -6.23
CA PRO A 133 11.26 -1.79 -5.52
C PRO A 133 12.61 -1.92 -4.84
N TYR A 134 13.42 -0.86 -4.87
CA TYR A 134 14.79 -0.91 -4.37
C TYR A 134 15.28 0.37 -3.71
N LEU A 135 14.52 1.47 -3.70
CA LEU A 135 14.94 2.68 -2.98
C LEU A 135 14.71 2.53 -1.48
N SER A 136 15.52 3.22 -0.68
CA SER A 136 15.38 3.25 0.78
C SER A 136 14.08 3.87 1.28
N THR A 137 13.36 4.57 0.40
CA THR A 137 12.03 5.14 0.67
C THR A 137 10.90 4.20 0.24
N GLU A 138 11.21 3.09 -0.42
CA GLU A 138 10.25 2.10 -0.93
C GLU A 138 10.30 0.82 -0.10
N VAL A 139 11.45 0.46 0.47
CA VAL A 139 11.62 -0.80 1.21
C VAL A 139 12.34 -0.61 2.54
N VAL A 140 11.90 -1.32 3.57
CA VAL A 140 12.56 -1.42 4.88
C VAL A 140 13.16 -2.81 5.04
N SER A 141 14.39 -2.89 5.53
CA SER A 141 15.10 -4.12 5.79
C SER A 141 15.05 -4.51 7.27
N ILE A 142 14.71 -5.76 7.54
CA ILE A 142 14.72 -6.41 8.85
C ILE A 142 15.85 -7.43 8.83
N GLY A 143 16.86 -7.26 9.67
CA GLY A 143 17.94 -8.22 9.84
C GLY A 143 17.62 -9.31 10.87
N GLU A 144 18.53 -10.28 11.04
CA GLU A 144 18.45 -11.36 12.03
C GLU A 144 18.08 -10.88 13.44
N GLY A 145 17.11 -11.55 14.07
CA GLY A 145 16.58 -11.18 15.38
C GLY A 145 15.78 -9.87 15.38
N GLY A 146 15.56 -9.27 14.21
CA GLY A 146 14.75 -8.07 14.02
C GLY A 146 13.27 -8.37 13.82
N SER A 147 12.46 -7.32 13.91
CA SER A 147 11.03 -7.38 13.63
C SER A 147 10.47 -6.03 13.19
N LEU A 148 9.37 -6.07 12.44
CA LEU A 148 8.52 -4.94 12.12
C LEU A 148 7.09 -5.27 12.56
N VAL A 149 6.45 -4.34 13.27
CA VAL A 149 5.03 -4.40 13.59
C VAL A 149 4.34 -3.22 12.95
N VAL A 150 3.38 -3.51 12.06
CA VAL A 150 2.50 -2.52 11.46
C VAL A 150 1.07 -2.70 11.96
N ARG A 151 0.28 -1.64 11.88
CA ARG A 151 -1.14 -1.62 12.21
C ARG A 151 -1.96 -1.12 11.03
N PHE A 152 -3.11 -1.75 10.84
CA PHE A 152 -4.19 -1.35 9.95
C PHE A 152 -5.31 -0.66 10.76
N ASP A 153 -5.87 0.41 10.24
CA ASP A 153 -7.09 1.07 10.72
C ASP A 153 -8.28 0.15 10.45
N GLU A 154 -8.40 -0.35 9.22
CA GLU A 154 -9.34 -1.40 8.83
C GLU A 154 -8.89 -2.78 9.32
N PRO A 155 -9.81 -3.64 9.79
CA PRO A 155 -9.44 -5.00 10.16
C PRO A 155 -9.07 -5.83 8.92
N ILE A 156 -8.03 -6.64 9.05
CA ILE A 156 -7.82 -7.84 8.21
C ILE A 156 -8.83 -8.88 8.69
N VAL A 157 -9.79 -9.24 7.85
CA VAL A 157 -10.89 -10.16 8.22
C VAL A 157 -10.59 -11.56 7.68
N ASP A 158 -10.75 -12.58 8.52
CA ASP A 158 -10.78 -13.98 8.06
C ASP A 158 -12.10 -14.21 7.32
N ASP A 159 -12.05 -14.28 5.99
CA ASP A 159 -13.23 -14.55 5.18
C ASP A 159 -12.97 -15.61 4.10
N PRO A 160 -13.66 -16.76 4.16
CA PRO A 160 -13.45 -17.86 3.21
C PRO A 160 -13.93 -17.54 1.78
N THR A 161 -14.65 -16.43 1.58
CA THR A 161 -15.07 -15.91 0.27
C THR A 161 -14.03 -15.02 -0.38
N HIS A 162 -13.00 -14.57 0.36
CA HIS A 162 -11.80 -14.00 -0.24
C HIS A 162 -11.19 -14.98 -1.24
N ARG A 163 -10.49 -14.44 -2.24
CA ARG A 163 -9.93 -15.27 -3.31
C ARG A 163 -8.95 -16.28 -2.69
N PHE A 164 -9.34 -17.55 -2.73
CA PHE A 164 -8.62 -18.66 -2.12
C PHE A 164 -8.51 -18.64 -0.58
N GLY A 165 -9.35 -17.86 0.11
CA GLY A 165 -9.27 -17.65 1.56
C GLY A 165 -8.02 -16.89 2.00
N ILE A 166 -7.49 -16.02 1.13
CA ILE A 166 -6.33 -15.18 1.44
C ILE A 166 -6.82 -13.82 1.91
N ASP A 167 -6.40 -13.43 3.10
CA ASP A 167 -6.87 -12.22 3.80
C ASP A 167 -5.81 -11.12 3.81
N LEU A 168 -4.54 -11.48 3.63
CA LEU A 168 -3.41 -10.55 3.69
C LEU A 168 -2.39 -10.88 2.59
N LEU A 169 -1.85 -9.83 1.98
CA LEU A 169 -0.73 -9.90 1.03
C LEU A 169 0.45 -9.08 1.55
N ILE A 170 1.65 -9.66 1.53
CA ILE A 170 2.88 -8.96 1.92
C ILE A 170 3.80 -8.81 0.71
N PHE A 171 4.17 -7.58 0.39
CA PHE A 171 5.04 -7.22 -0.73
C PHE A 171 6.46 -6.96 -0.22
N SER A 172 7.43 -7.44 -0.98
CA SER A 172 8.85 -7.47 -0.60
C SER A 172 9.69 -7.22 -1.86
N ASN A 173 11.01 -7.07 -1.70
CA ASN A 173 11.92 -6.74 -2.80
C ASN A 173 12.42 -7.96 -3.60
N PHE A 174 11.84 -9.15 -3.42
CA PHE A 174 12.27 -10.33 -4.16
C PHE A 174 11.73 -10.34 -5.59
N PHE A 175 12.53 -10.88 -6.51
CA PHE A 175 12.25 -10.85 -7.96
C PHE A 175 12.89 -12.03 -8.67
N PHE A 176 12.35 -12.39 -9.84
CA PHE A 176 12.99 -13.34 -10.73
C PHE A 176 14.22 -12.71 -11.38
N VAL A 177 15.34 -13.42 -11.37
CA VAL A 177 16.48 -13.02 -12.20
C VAL A 177 16.12 -13.26 -13.66
N ASP A 178 16.22 -12.21 -14.47
CA ASP A 178 15.92 -12.28 -15.90
C ASP A 178 17.00 -13.07 -16.65
N ALA A 179 16.60 -14.25 -17.16
CA ALA A 179 17.45 -15.13 -17.95
C ALA A 179 17.63 -14.67 -19.40
N ASP A 180 16.81 -13.70 -19.86
CA ASP A 180 16.86 -13.10 -21.20
C ASP A 180 16.86 -11.57 -21.11
N TYR A 181 17.68 -11.01 -20.22
CA TYR A 181 17.71 -9.56 -19.98
C TYR A 181 17.94 -8.72 -21.25
N PRO A 182 17.13 -7.66 -21.49
CA PRO A 182 16.06 -7.09 -20.65
C PRO A 182 14.63 -7.53 -21.07
N ASN A 183 14.47 -8.65 -21.76
CA ASN A 183 13.19 -9.05 -22.36
C ASN A 183 12.23 -9.72 -21.36
N GLY A 184 12.69 -10.06 -20.16
CA GLY A 184 11.88 -10.73 -19.14
C GLY A 184 11.62 -12.20 -19.48
N ALA A 185 12.51 -13.08 -19.03
CA ALA A 185 12.27 -14.52 -19.02
C ALA A 185 12.75 -15.14 -17.72
N VAL A 186 11.96 -16.06 -17.17
CA VAL A 186 12.36 -16.84 -16.01
C VAL A 186 13.25 -17.99 -16.47
N GLY A 187 14.37 -18.21 -15.79
CA GLY A 187 15.24 -19.37 -16.05
C GLY A 187 14.56 -20.71 -15.79
N ASP A 188 15.17 -21.79 -16.26
CA ASP A 188 14.81 -23.16 -15.91
C ASP A 188 16.07 -23.88 -15.39
N PRO A 189 16.24 -24.04 -14.05
CA PRO A 189 15.26 -23.74 -12.99
C PRO A 189 15.09 -22.23 -12.71
N PRO A 190 13.94 -21.80 -12.15
CA PRO A 190 13.73 -20.43 -11.70
C PRO A 190 14.75 -20.03 -10.63
N PHE A 191 15.19 -18.77 -10.67
CA PHE A 191 16.04 -18.19 -9.64
C PHE A 191 15.43 -16.88 -9.12
N LEU A 192 15.11 -16.87 -7.83
CA LEU A 192 14.63 -15.67 -7.12
C LEU A 192 15.80 -15.03 -6.35
N PHE A 193 16.00 -13.74 -6.56
CA PHE A 193 16.85 -12.94 -5.69
C PHE A 193 16.01 -12.36 -4.56
N GLY A 194 16.60 -12.18 -3.36
CA GLY A 194 15.88 -11.62 -2.20
C GLY A 194 14.87 -12.57 -1.55
N SER A 195 14.86 -13.87 -1.90
CA SER A 195 13.87 -14.86 -1.42
C SER A 195 13.95 -15.22 0.07
N ASN A 196 14.73 -14.48 0.86
CA ASN A 196 14.88 -14.70 2.29
C ASN A 196 13.57 -14.53 3.07
N PHE A 197 12.57 -13.87 2.49
CA PHE A 197 11.23 -13.77 3.08
C PHE A 197 10.66 -15.15 3.46
N GLY A 198 11.00 -16.22 2.72
CA GLY A 198 10.61 -17.59 3.07
C GLY A 198 11.11 -18.07 4.44
N ASN A 199 12.06 -17.37 5.07
CA ASN A 199 12.55 -17.65 6.41
C ASN A 199 11.93 -16.73 7.49
N ALA A 200 11.10 -15.76 7.10
CA ALA A 200 10.45 -14.86 8.05
C ALA A 200 9.31 -15.58 8.79
N THR A 201 9.08 -15.16 10.04
CA THR A 201 7.87 -15.52 10.78
C THR A 201 6.86 -14.39 10.67
N VAL A 202 5.63 -14.72 10.28
CA VAL A 202 4.50 -13.79 10.24
C VAL A 202 3.53 -14.14 11.36
N GLU A 203 3.15 -13.14 12.14
CA GLU A 203 2.17 -13.26 13.20
C GLU A 203 1.15 -12.13 13.10
N VAL A 204 -0.08 -12.40 13.52
CA VAL A 204 -1.17 -11.40 13.53
C VAL A 204 -1.70 -11.21 14.94
N SER A 205 -2.27 -10.03 15.20
CA SER A 205 -2.90 -9.71 16.47
C SER A 205 -4.13 -8.83 16.28
N ALA A 206 -5.15 -9.06 17.10
CA ALA A 206 -6.33 -8.19 17.18
C ALA A 206 -6.11 -6.98 18.12
N ASN A 207 -5.19 -7.08 19.09
CA ASN A 207 -5.03 -6.10 20.18
C ASN A 207 -3.62 -5.48 20.28
N GLY A 208 -2.67 -5.95 19.47
CA GLY A 208 -1.29 -5.50 19.47
C GLY A 208 -0.44 -6.04 20.63
N ILE A 209 -0.99 -6.96 21.42
CA ILE A 209 -0.36 -7.57 22.60
C ILE A 209 -0.19 -9.08 22.38
N ASP A 210 -1.27 -9.78 22.05
CA ASP A 210 -1.28 -11.22 21.84
C ASP A 210 -1.10 -11.52 20.35
N TYR A 211 0.01 -12.14 19.99
CA TYR A 211 0.36 -12.45 18.60
C TYR A 211 0.27 -13.95 18.35
N PHE A 212 -0.31 -14.29 17.21
CA PHE A 212 -0.55 -15.67 16.79
C PHE A 212 0.12 -15.91 15.44
N PRO A 213 0.91 -16.98 15.29
CA PRO A 213 1.56 -17.28 14.02
C PRO A 213 0.54 -17.60 12.94
N VAL A 214 0.80 -17.12 11.74
CA VAL A 214 0.04 -17.45 10.53
C VAL A 214 0.95 -18.12 9.52
N TYR A 215 0.38 -19.01 8.72
CA TYR A 215 1.18 -19.82 7.80
C TYR A 215 1.49 -19.05 6.51
N ALA A 216 2.64 -18.40 6.48
CA ALA A 216 3.26 -17.97 5.22
C ALA A 216 3.85 -19.22 4.53
N ARG A 217 3.39 -19.52 3.31
CA ARG A 217 3.96 -20.66 2.55
C ARG A 217 5.27 -20.23 1.90
N ASP A 218 6.33 -20.91 2.27
CA ASP A 218 7.73 -20.65 1.93
C ASP A 218 8.03 -20.83 0.42
N ASP A 219 7.17 -21.53 -0.33
CA ASP A 219 7.24 -21.72 -1.79
C ASP A 219 6.33 -20.76 -2.59
N ARG A 220 5.64 -19.83 -1.92
CA ARG A 220 4.69 -18.88 -2.51
C ARG A 220 5.21 -17.45 -2.48
N LEU A 221 6.41 -17.29 -3.03
CA LEU A 221 7.03 -16.00 -3.24
C LEU A 221 6.73 -15.53 -4.66
N PHE A 222 5.72 -14.65 -4.79
CA PHE A 222 5.32 -14.05 -6.07
C PHE A 222 5.79 -12.59 -6.16
N PRO A 223 6.85 -12.29 -6.93
CA PRO A 223 7.39 -10.93 -7.07
C PRO A 223 6.33 -9.86 -7.37
N THR A 224 6.55 -8.64 -6.91
CA THR A 224 5.62 -7.53 -7.15
C THR A 224 5.53 -7.21 -8.65
N GLN A 225 4.31 -7.10 -9.18
CA GLN A 225 4.05 -6.65 -10.55
C GLN A 225 3.20 -5.38 -10.51
N GLY A 226 3.73 -4.24 -10.93
CA GLY A 226 3.05 -2.94 -10.79
C GLY A 226 1.98 -2.66 -11.86
N TYR A 227 2.17 -3.16 -13.08
CA TYR A 227 1.27 -2.88 -14.22
C TYR A 227 1.01 -4.13 -15.05
N LEU A 228 -0.06 -4.13 -15.84
CA LEU A 228 -0.43 -5.23 -16.75
C LEU A 228 -0.04 -4.94 -18.21
N ASP A 229 0.28 -3.69 -18.52
CA ASP A 229 0.50 -3.18 -19.87
C ASP A 229 1.89 -2.54 -20.08
N SER A 230 2.82 -2.75 -19.15
CA SER A 230 4.22 -2.33 -19.29
C SER A 230 5.11 -3.53 -19.61
N GLY A 231 6.25 -3.29 -20.25
CA GLY A 231 7.39 -4.20 -20.30
C GLY A 231 8.07 -4.39 -18.93
N PRO A 232 9.00 -5.35 -18.79
CA PRO A 232 9.59 -5.71 -17.49
C PRO A 232 10.53 -4.64 -16.92
N PHE A 233 11.08 -3.76 -17.76
CA PHE A 233 11.98 -2.67 -17.36
C PHE A 233 11.61 -1.33 -18.03
N ASP A 234 10.33 -1.13 -18.31
CA ASP A 234 9.87 0.11 -18.95
C ASP A 234 10.17 1.34 -18.08
N LEU A 235 10.67 2.39 -18.71
CA LEU A 235 11.06 3.64 -18.03
C LEU A 235 9.88 4.60 -17.82
N VAL A 236 8.67 4.19 -18.23
CA VAL A 236 7.43 4.96 -18.10
C VAL A 236 6.39 4.05 -17.44
N PRO A 237 5.61 4.55 -16.46
CA PRO A 237 4.51 3.80 -15.88
C PRO A 237 3.53 3.25 -16.92
N GLY A 238 3.03 2.04 -16.69
CA GLY A 238 1.86 1.52 -17.42
C GLY A 238 0.59 2.30 -17.11
N LEU A 239 -0.44 2.12 -17.92
CA LEU A 239 -1.76 2.75 -17.71
C LEU A 239 -2.75 1.79 -17.04
N MET A 240 -2.45 0.49 -17.03
CA MET A 240 -3.27 -0.55 -16.43
C MET A 240 -2.58 -1.10 -15.18
N PRO A 241 -2.85 -0.56 -13.98
CA PRO A 241 -2.31 -1.12 -12.76
C PRO A 241 -2.77 -2.57 -12.56
N SER A 242 -1.88 -3.41 -12.04
CA SER A 242 -2.27 -4.71 -11.47
C SER A 242 -3.10 -4.53 -10.20
N ASN A 243 -3.79 -5.58 -9.77
CA ASN A 243 -4.57 -5.58 -8.54
C ASN A 243 -3.75 -6.14 -7.37
N PHE A 244 -3.27 -5.26 -6.50
CA PHE A 244 -2.55 -5.61 -5.25
C PHE A 244 -3.44 -6.20 -4.16
N LEU A 245 -4.75 -6.31 -4.38
CA LEU A 245 -5.71 -6.97 -3.48
C LEU A 245 -6.17 -8.33 -4.01
N ARG A 246 -5.62 -8.77 -5.13
CA ARG A 246 -5.96 -10.04 -5.75
C ARG A 246 -4.86 -11.05 -5.45
N ALA A 247 -5.15 -12.01 -4.58
CA ALA A 247 -4.21 -13.08 -4.28
C ALA A 247 -3.86 -13.92 -5.53
N MET A 248 -2.61 -14.39 -5.55
CA MET A 248 -2.11 -15.37 -6.51
C MET A 248 -2.76 -16.73 -6.28
N ASN A 249 -2.84 -17.55 -7.33
CA ASN A 249 -3.37 -18.92 -7.20
C ASN A 249 -2.45 -19.76 -6.29
N PRO A 250 -2.93 -20.27 -5.14
CA PRO A 250 -2.11 -21.04 -4.21
C PRO A 250 -1.69 -22.41 -4.75
N ALA A 251 -2.26 -22.86 -5.87
CA ALA A 251 -1.78 -24.04 -6.58
C ALA A 251 -0.46 -23.79 -7.34
N LEU A 252 -0.08 -22.52 -7.52
CA LEU A 252 1.20 -22.14 -8.11
C LEU A 252 2.29 -22.10 -7.03
N SER A 253 3.49 -22.40 -7.47
CA SER A 253 4.76 -22.30 -6.77
C SER A 253 5.76 -21.56 -7.67
N VAL A 254 6.92 -21.21 -7.12
CA VAL A 254 8.03 -20.63 -7.90
C VAL A 254 8.42 -21.52 -9.09
N ALA A 255 8.34 -22.85 -8.94
CA ALA A 255 8.70 -23.81 -9.99
C ALA A 255 7.79 -23.73 -11.23
N ASP A 256 6.53 -23.32 -11.07
CA ASP A 256 5.57 -23.23 -12.18
C ASP A 256 5.90 -22.09 -13.16
N PHE A 257 6.85 -21.22 -12.81
CA PHE A 257 7.34 -20.15 -13.68
C PHE A 257 8.56 -20.56 -14.52
N ALA A 258 9.07 -21.80 -14.39
CA ALA A 258 10.25 -22.26 -15.10
C ALA A 258 10.15 -22.05 -16.62
N GLY A 259 11.15 -21.37 -17.20
CA GLY A 259 11.25 -21.14 -18.64
C GLY A 259 10.17 -20.24 -19.24
N LEU A 260 9.34 -19.58 -18.43
CA LEU A 260 8.27 -18.71 -18.93
C LEU A 260 8.80 -17.36 -19.40
N THR A 261 8.28 -16.91 -20.54
CA THR A 261 8.41 -15.51 -20.99
C THR A 261 7.58 -14.57 -20.12
N TYR A 262 7.89 -13.28 -20.13
CA TYR A 262 7.15 -12.30 -19.34
C TYR A 262 5.64 -12.31 -19.58
N ALA A 263 5.19 -12.41 -20.84
CA ALA A 263 3.77 -12.50 -21.16
C ALA A 263 3.09 -13.75 -20.56
N GLN A 264 3.81 -14.88 -20.50
CA GLN A 264 3.31 -16.11 -19.87
C GLN A 264 3.29 -15.99 -18.34
N VAL A 265 4.28 -15.31 -17.74
CA VAL A 265 4.27 -14.98 -16.31
C VAL A 265 3.05 -14.12 -15.97
N LEU A 266 2.76 -13.06 -16.74
CA LEU A 266 1.59 -12.21 -16.53
C LEU A 266 0.27 -12.97 -16.68
N ALA A 267 0.20 -13.96 -17.59
CA ALA A 267 -0.97 -14.82 -17.71
C ALA A 267 -1.22 -15.67 -16.45
N LEU A 268 -0.17 -16.14 -15.77
CA LEU A 268 -0.30 -16.83 -14.47
C LEU A 268 -0.66 -15.88 -13.32
N TYR A 269 -0.22 -14.62 -13.39
CA TYR A 269 -0.59 -13.59 -12.42
C TYR A 269 -2.09 -13.25 -12.50
N ASP A 270 -2.70 -13.37 -13.69
CA ASP A 270 -4.15 -13.22 -13.87
C ASP A 270 -4.67 -11.90 -13.25
N GLY A 271 -3.95 -10.81 -13.51
CA GLY A 271 -4.25 -9.48 -12.99
C GLY A 271 -3.84 -9.21 -11.53
N SER A 272 -3.30 -10.19 -10.81
CA SER A 272 -2.68 -9.99 -9.49
C SER A 272 -1.44 -9.10 -9.61
N GLY A 273 -1.14 -8.36 -8.54
CA GLY A 273 0.14 -7.68 -8.39
C GLY A 273 1.21 -8.48 -7.64
N GLY A 274 0.97 -9.75 -7.33
CA GLY A 274 1.91 -10.61 -6.60
C GLY A 274 1.75 -10.53 -5.08
N GLY A 275 2.87 -10.63 -4.38
CA GLY A 275 2.94 -10.65 -2.92
C GLY A 275 2.85 -12.06 -2.33
N VAL A 276 3.24 -12.19 -1.06
CA VAL A 276 3.14 -13.44 -0.30
C VAL A 276 1.72 -13.56 0.26
N PRO A 277 0.96 -14.61 -0.11
CA PRO A 277 -0.41 -14.79 0.34
C PRO A 277 -0.47 -15.38 1.75
N ILE A 278 -1.24 -14.73 2.62
CA ILE A 278 -1.47 -15.12 4.01
C ILE A 278 -2.97 -15.31 4.26
N ASP A 279 -3.32 -16.49 4.76
CA ASP A 279 -4.63 -16.84 5.31
C ASP A 279 -4.52 -16.73 6.83
N ILE A 280 -5.31 -15.84 7.45
CA ILE A 280 -5.23 -15.60 8.89
C ILE A 280 -6.06 -16.58 9.71
N SER A 281 -6.88 -17.43 9.10
CA SER A 281 -7.73 -18.42 9.79
C SER A 281 -6.91 -19.37 10.68
N THR A 282 -5.64 -19.63 10.33
CA THR A 282 -4.73 -20.47 11.14
C THR A 282 -4.42 -19.87 12.52
N SER A 283 -4.61 -18.57 12.70
CA SER A 283 -4.49 -17.89 14.00
C SER A 283 -5.67 -18.19 14.93
N GLY A 284 -6.82 -18.58 14.39
CA GLY A 284 -8.09 -18.70 15.10
C GLY A 284 -8.78 -17.36 15.42
N LEU A 285 -8.24 -16.24 14.94
CA LEU A 285 -8.85 -14.92 15.07
C LEU A 285 -9.81 -14.66 13.90
N PRO A 286 -11.02 -14.11 14.15
CA PRO A 286 -11.92 -13.69 13.07
C PRO A 286 -11.45 -12.41 12.37
N PHE A 287 -10.55 -11.65 13.00
CA PHE A 287 -9.92 -10.48 12.41
C PHE A 287 -8.61 -10.14 13.13
N ALA A 288 -7.76 -9.36 12.48
CA ALA A 288 -6.55 -8.77 13.05
C ALA A 288 -6.40 -7.30 12.63
N HIS A 289 -5.71 -6.51 13.46
CA HIS A 289 -5.32 -5.13 13.14
C HIS A 289 -3.81 -4.96 13.06
N PHE A 290 -3.05 -5.93 13.54
CA PHE A 290 -1.60 -5.82 13.65
C PHE A 290 -0.96 -7.01 12.95
N VAL A 291 0.09 -6.73 12.19
CA VAL A 291 0.93 -7.74 11.55
C VAL A 291 2.35 -7.55 12.07
N ARG A 292 2.94 -8.63 12.57
CA ARG A 292 4.35 -8.70 12.94
C ARG A 292 5.08 -9.59 11.94
N VAL A 293 6.12 -9.05 11.32
CA VAL A 293 7.10 -9.81 10.55
C VAL A 293 8.40 -9.83 11.34
N SER A 294 8.92 -11.03 11.64
CA SER A 294 10.17 -11.21 12.37
C SER A 294 11.14 -12.06 11.57
N VAL A 295 12.42 -11.74 11.65
CA VAL A 295 13.49 -12.56 11.06
C VAL A 295 14.16 -13.34 12.19
N PRO A 296 14.06 -14.69 12.20
CA PRO A 296 14.71 -15.49 13.23
C PRO A 296 16.21 -15.23 13.30
N ASP A 297 16.77 -15.27 14.51
CA ASP A 297 18.22 -15.31 14.72
C ASP A 297 18.70 -16.77 14.57
N ASP A 298 19.32 -17.08 13.44
CA ASP A 298 19.91 -18.40 13.18
C ASP A 298 21.27 -18.60 13.87
N LYS A 299 21.75 -17.57 14.59
CA LYS A 299 23.03 -17.48 15.31
C LYS A 299 24.25 -17.67 14.42
N ASN A 300 24.10 -17.49 13.11
CA ASN A 300 25.15 -17.65 12.15
C ASN A 300 25.40 -16.35 11.42
N THR A 301 26.32 -15.53 11.94
CA THR A 301 26.70 -14.24 11.34
C THR A 301 27.25 -14.31 9.91
N ALA A 302 27.45 -15.52 9.35
CA ALA A 302 27.83 -15.72 7.96
C ALA A 302 26.62 -15.87 7.02
N THR A 303 25.42 -16.16 7.54
CA THR A 303 24.19 -15.97 6.79
C THR A 303 23.94 -14.47 6.74
N ASN A 304 23.58 -13.97 5.57
CA ASN A 304 23.26 -12.56 5.38
C ASN A 304 21.76 -12.39 5.56
N LEU A 305 21.19 -13.05 6.59
CA LEU A 305 19.75 -13.24 6.68
C LEU A 305 19.09 -11.91 7.04
N ARG A 306 18.32 -11.43 6.08
CA ARG A 306 17.55 -10.20 6.14
C ARG A 306 16.37 -10.33 5.20
N VAL A 307 15.33 -9.57 5.49
CA VAL A 307 14.12 -9.51 4.69
C VAL A 307 13.75 -8.05 4.47
N GLU A 308 13.46 -7.69 3.23
CA GLU A 308 12.98 -6.37 2.87
C GLU A 308 11.46 -6.36 2.70
N ILE A 309 10.77 -5.33 3.18
CA ILE A 309 9.33 -5.16 3.10
C ILE A 309 9.03 -3.86 2.35
N ASP A 310 8.19 -3.95 1.32
CA ASP A 310 7.68 -2.82 0.55
C ASP A 310 6.34 -2.35 1.12
N ALA A 311 5.38 -3.26 1.28
CA ALA A 311 4.05 -2.91 1.77
C ALA A 311 3.27 -4.15 2.24
N MET A 312 2.13 -3.92 2.90
CA MET A 312 1.18 -4.96 3.29
C MET A 312 -0.24 -4.53 2.93
N ALA A 313 -1.06 -5.48 2.48
CA ALA A 313 -2.41 -5.22 2.02
C ALA A 313 -3.43 -6.19 2.63
N ALA A 314 -4.44 -5.66 3.32
CA ALA A 314 -5.63 -6.38 3.70
C ALA A 314 -6.48 -6.64 2.45
N VAL A 315 -6.73 -7.91 2.14
CA VAL A 315 -7.63 -8.29 1.05
C VAL A 315 -9.06 -7.96 1.50
N PRO A 316 -9.77 -7.08 0.79
CA PRO A 316 -11.09 -6.66 1.21
C PRO A 316 -12.15 -7.69 0.81
N GLU A 317 -13.21 -7.72 1.61
CA GLU A 317 -14.47 -8.38 1.26
C GLU A 317 -14.95 -7.91 -0.12
N PRO A 318 -15.48 -8.79 -0.97
CA PRO A 318 -16.24 -8.35 -2.13
C PRO A 318 -17.34 -7.42 -1.63
N ALA A 319 -17.33 -6.15 -2.05
CA ALA A 319 -18.12 -5.01 -1.54
C ALA A 319 -19.67 -5.17 -1.55
N THR A 320 -20.18 -6.20 -0.90
CA THR A 320 -21.58 -6.56 -0.80
C THR A 320 -22.30 -5.71 0.25
N LEU A 321 -21.57 -5.12 1.20
CA LEU A 321 -22.15 -4.20 2.19
C LEU A 321 -22.55 -2.83 1.60
N LEU A 322 -21.88 -2.37 0.54
CA LEU A 322 -22.26 -1.12 -0.16
C LEU A 322 -23.55 -1.28 -0.98
N SER A 323 -23.86 -2.49 -1.44
CA SER A 323 -25.07 -2.77 -2.22
C SER A 323 -26.33 -2.98 -1.36
N VAL A 324 -26.19 -3.43 -0.10
CA VAL A 324 -27.32 -3.58 0.85
C VAL A 324 -27.85 -2.24 1.35
N LEU A 325 -26.98 -1.24 1.58
CA LEU A 325 -27.42 0.09 2.03
C LEU A 325 -28.11 0.90 0.91
N VAL A 326 -27.68 0.75 -0.34
CA VAL A 326 -28.32 1.39 -1.50
C VAL A 326 -29.71 0.80 -1.78
N SER A 327 -29.88 -0.51 -1.59
CA SER A 327 -31.16 -1.19 -1.85
C SER A 327 -32.21 -0.94 -0.76
N LEU A 328 -31.83 -0.82 0.52
CA LEU A 328 -32.76 -0.39 1.59
C LEU A 328 -33.20 1.08 1.45
N GLY A 329 -32.30 1.96 0.98
CA GLY A 329 -32.63 3.36 0.66
C GLY A 329 -33.64 3.50 -0.48
N ALA A 330 -33.54 2.66 -1.51
CA ALA A 330 -34.46 2.66 -2.66
C ALA A 330 -35.87 2.12 -2.32
N ILE A 331 -35.96 1.11 -1.44
CA ILE A 331 -37.25 0.53 -1.02
C ILE A 331 -38.04 1.53 -0.16
N SER A 332 -37.39 2.27 0.74
CA SER A 332 -38.06 3.28 1.59
C SER A 332 -38.61 4.47 0.81
N ARG A 333 -37.98 4.84 -0.32
CA ARG A 333 -38.48 5.91 -1.22
C ARG A 333 -39.68 5.46 -2.05
N ARG A 334 -39.78 4.17 -2.36
CA ARG A 334 -40.87 3.63 -3.20
C ARG A 334 -42.17 3.48 -2.41
N THR A 335 -42.11 3.12 -1.14
CA THR A 335 -43.30 2.99 -0.27
C THR A 335 -43.92 4.34 0.11
N ARG A 336 -43.13 5.42 0.20
CA ARG A 336 -43.66 6.78 0.46
C ARG A 336 -44.42 7.40 -0.71
N ARG A 337 -44.22 6.91 -1.93
CA ARG A 337 -44.86 7.47 -3.14
C ARG A 337 -46.23 6.85 -3.46
N MET A 338 -46.57 5.71 -2.84
CA MET A 338 -47.84 5.00 -3.07
C MET A 338 -48.90 5.24 -1.98
N GLY A 339 -48.62 6.06 -0.97
CA GLY A 339 -49.57 6.43 0.10
C GLY A 339 -50.26 7.80 -0.08
N ARG A 340 -50.16 8.42 -1.26
CA ARG A 340 -50.84 9.68 -1.61
C ARG A 340 -51.50 9.52 -2.97
N GLY A 341 -52.67 8.90 -2.97
CA GLY A 341 -53.60 8.76 -4.09
C GLY A 341 -55.00 8.61 -3.54
#